data_AF-A0A2V6HTT3-F1
#
_entry.id   AF-A0A2V6HTT3-F1
#
_cell.length_a   1.000
_cell.length_b   1.000
_cell.length_c   1.000
_cell.angle_alpha   90.00
_cell.angle_beta   90.00
_cell.angle_gamma   90.00
#
_symmetry.space_group_name_H-M   'P 1'
#
loop_
_entity.id
_entity.type
_entity.pdbx_description
1 polymer ?
#
loop_
_entity_poly.entity_id
_entity_poly.type
_entity_poly.pdbx_seq_one_letter_code
_entity_poly.pdbx_strand_id
1 'polypeptide(L)'
;HSTIVFGVLGVLLMLASMLWAMIDRYPEQPFFPTGEMLAVPLRNLFIALVAAAIVIALLAKYLPRTSFYRRFALLTTNPPGPSLAGVPREFATAVDLSPGTEGVSLSILRPSGKARFVDQIIDVITQGEFIPPNTSITVVRRDGMRVVVKAAR
;
A
#
# COMPACT_ATOMS: atom_id res chain seq x y z
N HIS A 1 -27.15 5.93 7.43
CA HIS A 1 -27.86 4.79 6.80
C HIS A 1 -28.52 5.15 5.45
N SER A 2 -29.10 6.35 5.25
CA SER A 2 -29.78 6.70 3.99
C SER A 2 -28.90 6.79 2.74
N THR A 3 -27.60 7.09 2.85
CA THR A 3 -26.70 7.24 1.69
C THR A 3 -26.42 5.91 0.96
N ILE A 4 -26.44 4.79 1.67
CA ILE A 4 -26.23 3.46 1.08
C ILE A 4 -27.42 3.07 0.20
N VAL A 5 -28.64 3.46 0.59
CA VAL A 5 -29.87 3.15 -0.15
C VAL A 5 -29.84 3.78 -1.55
N PHE A 6 -29.43 5.04 -1.66
CA PHE A 6 -29.30 5.72 -2.95
C PHE A 6 -28.21 5.09 -3.83
N GLY A 7 -27.09 4.65 -3.22
CA GLY A 7 -26.02 3.97 -3.94
C GLY A 7 -26.47 2.61 -4.50
N VAL A 8 -27.12 1.79 -3.66
CA VAL A 8 -27.65 0.47 -4.08
C VAL A 8 -28.71 0.63 -5.16
N LEU A 9 -29.62 1.62 -5.02
CA LEU A 9 -30.65 1.90 -6.02
C LEU A 9 -30.04 2.31 -7.37
N GLY A 10 -28.99 3.13 -7.36
CA GLY A 10 -28.29 3.55 -8.58
C GLY A 10 -27.61 2.40 -9.30
N VAL A 11 -26.92 1.51 -8.57
CA VAL A 11 -26.31 0.29 -9.14
C VAL A 11 -27.38 -0.62 -9.74
N LEU A 12 -28.51 -0.78 -9.06
CA LEU A 12 -29.63 -1.59 -9.52
C LEU A 12 -30.23 -1.03 -10.82
N LEU A 13 -30.38 0.29 -10.92
CA LEU A 13 -30.84 0.97 -12.14
C LEU A 13 -29.85 0.85 -13.30
N MET A 14 -28.53 0.93 -13.05
CA MET A 14 -27.53 0.73 -14.09
C MET A 14 -27.53 -0.71 -14.63
N LEU A 15 -27.69 -1.69 -13.76
CA LEU A 15 -27.82 -3.10 -14.18
C LEU A 15 -29.12 -3.33 -14.97
N ALA A 16 -30.22 -2.71 -14.54
CA ALA A 16 -31.50 -2.78 -15.23
C ALA A 16 -31.46 -2.13 -16.62
N SER A 17 -30.82 -0.96 -16.78
CA SER A 17 -30.69 -0.29 -18.07
C SER A 17 -29.76 -1.06 -19.02
N MET A 18 -28.68 -1.64 -18.50
CA MET A 18 -27.77 -2.49 -19.27
C MET A 18 -28.50 -3.73 -19.81
N LEU A 19 -29.31 -4.39 -18.97
CA LEU A 19 -30.15 -5.52 -19.39
C LEU A 19 -31.18 -5.09 -20.45
N TRP A 20 -31.79 -3.92 -20.28
CA TRP A 20 -32.77 -3.40 -21.23
C TRP A 20 -32.15 -3.03 -22.58
N ALA A 21 -30.94 -2.48 -22.57
CA ALA A 21 -30.20 -2.12 -23.78
C ALA A 21 -29.72 -3.35 -24.57
N MET A 22 -29.56 -4.50 -23.90
CA MET A 22 -29.19 -5.76 -24.54
C MET A 22 -30.40 -6.57 -25.04
N ILE A 23 -31.62 -6.15 -24.71
CA ILE A 23 -32.87 -6.66 -25.30
C ILE A 23 -33.14 -5.84 -26.57
N ASP A 24 -32.78 -6.41 -27.72
CA ASP A 24 -33.21 -5.88 -29.01
C ASP A 24 -34.73 -6.06 -29.12
N ARG A 25 -35.49 -4.97 -28.99
CA ARG A 25 -36.94 -4.94 -29.26
C ARG A 25 -37.17 -4.97 -30.77
N TYR A 26 -37.30 -6.17 -31.33
CA TYR A 26 -37.87 -6.35 -32.65
C TYR A 26 -39.37 -5.99 -32.61
N PRO A 27 -39.89 -5.21 -33.57
CA PRO A 27 -41.21 -4.56 -33.49
C PRO A 27 -42.46 -5.47 -33.49
N GLU A 28 -42.31 -6.80 -33.54
CA GLU A 28 -43.40 -7.77 -33.76
C GLU A 28 -43.49 -8.87 -32.67
N GLN A 29 -43.05 -8.62 -31.43
CA GLN A 29 -42.99 -9.66 -30.38
C GLN A 29 -43.69 -9.27 -29.06
N PRO A 30 -44.29 -10.24 -28.34
CA PRO A 30 -45.10 -9.99 -27.15
C PRO A 30 -44.30 -9.38 -25.99
N PHE A 31 -44.99 -8.63 -25.12
CA PHE A 31 -44.41 -7.85 -24.00
C PHE A 31 -43.62 -8.69 -22.99
N PHE A 32 -43.81 -10.02 -22.98
CA PHE A 32 -43.10 -10.96 -22.13
C PHE A 32 -42.03 -11.71 -22.93
N PRO A 33 -40.74 -11.56 -22.59
CA PRO A 33 -39.65 -12.25 -23.29
C PRO A 33 -39.77 -13.76 -23.10
N THR A 34 -39.77 -14.49 -24.22
CA THR A 34 -39.73 -15.96 -24.22
C THR A 34 -38.37 -16.43 -23.69
N GLY A 35 -38.30 -17.59 -23.02
CA GLY A 35 -37.07 -18.07 -22.37
C GLY A 35 -35.83 -18.14 -23.27
N GLU A 36 -36.00 -18.36 -24.57
CA GLU A 36 -34.91 -18.34 -25.55
C GLU A 36 -34.35 -16.94 -25.82
N MET A 37 -35.18 -15.91 -25.73
CA MET A 37 -34.76 -14.51 -25.88
C MET A 37 -33.97 -13.99 -24.68
N LEU A 38 -34.10 -14.65 -23.53
CA LEU A 38 -33.27 -14.40 -22.34
C LEU A 38 -31.95 -15.17 -22.38
N ALA A 39 -31.91 -16.33 -23.05
CA ALA A 39 -30.71 -17.15 -23.16
C ALA A 39 -29.59 -16.45 -23.94
N VAL A 40 -29.91 -15.72 -25.01
CA VAL A 40 -28.92 -14.98 -25.81
C VAL A 40 -28.27 -13.85 -25.00
N PRO A 41 -29.01 -12.95 -24.32
CA PRO A 41 -28.46 -11.97 -23.40
C PRO A 41 -27.66 -12.59 -22.26
N LEU A 42 -28.15 -13.66 -21.64
CA LEU A 42 -27.48 -14.29 -20.50
C LEU A 42 -26.12 -14.88 -20.90
N ARG A 43 -26.04 -15.51 -22.08
CA ARG A 43 -24.78 -16.00 -22.66
C ARG A 43 -23.82 -14.86 -22.98
N ASN A 44 -24.31 -13.78 -23.59
CA ASN A 44 -23.46 -12.64 -23.94
C ASN A 44 -22.91 -11.94 -22.69
N LEU A 45 -23.72 -11.84 -21.64
CA LEU A 45 -23.30 -11.33 -20.33
C LEU A 45 -22.23 -12.24 -19.72
N PHE A 46 -22.39 -13.56 -19.80
CA PHE A 46 -21.39 -14.51 -19.30
C PHE A 46 -20.05 -14.38 -20.06
N ILE A 47 -20.10 -14.29 -21.39
CA ILE A 47 -18.90 -14.09 -22.23
C ILE A 47 -18.24 -12.75 -21.90
N ALA A 48 -19.01 -11.67 -21.78
CA ALA A 48 -18.50 -10.35 -21.43
C ALA A 48 -17.86 -10.34 -20.04
N LEU A 49 -18.47 -11.01 -19.05
CA LEU A 49 -17.94 -11.12 -17.70
C LEU A 49 -16.61 -11.88 -17.69
N VAL A 50 -16.54 -13.01 -18.39
CA VAL A 50 -15.31 -13.81 -18.50
C VAL A 50 -14.22 -13.03 -19.24
N ALA A 51 -14.56 -12.38 -20.36
CA ALA A 51 -13.63 -11.54 -21.11
C ALA A 51 -13.09 -10.37 -20.26
N ALA A 52 -13.98 -9.68 -19.53
CA ALA A 52 -13.59 -8.61 -18.62
C ALA A 52 -12.69 -9.12 -17.49
N ALA A 53 -13.02 -10.27 -16.88
CA ALA A 53 -12.19 -10.87 -15.85
C ALA A 53 -10.78 -11.23 -16.38
N ILE A 54 -10.68 -11.76 -17.60
CA ILE A 54 -9.40 -12.04 -18.26
C ILE A 54 -8.61 -10.76 -18.50
N VAL A 55 -9.24 -9.70 -19.02
CA VAL A 55 -8.60 -8.40 -19.25
C VAL A 55 -8.14 -7.78 -17.93
N ILE A 56 -8.96 -7.81 -16.88
CA ILE A 56 -8.61 -7.32 -15.54
C ILE A 56 -7.46 -8.13 -14.97
N ALA A 57 -7.45 -9.46 -15.10
CA ALA A 57 -6.36 -10.30 -14.62
C ALA A 57 -5.05 -10.03 -15.40
N LEU A 58 -5.14 -9.83 -16.72
CA LEU A 58 -4.02 -9.41 -17.56
C LEU A 58 -3.49 -8.04 -17.13
N LEU A 59 -4.37 -7.05 -16.95
CA LEU A 59 -4.00 -5.74 -16.43
C LEU A 59 -3.40 -5.86 -15.04
N ALA A 60 -4.01 -6.57 -14.10
CA ALA A 60 -3.48 -6.75 -12.75
C ALA A 60 -2.12 -7.46 -12.74
N LYS A 61 -1.83 -8.31 -13.73
CA LYS A 61 -0.52 -8.97 -13.91
C LYS A 61 0.51 -8.08 -14.61
N TYR A 62 0.11 -7.28 -15.59
CA TYR A 62 1.01 -6.41 -16.37
C TYR A 62 1.25 -5.04 -15.72
N LEU A 63 0.23 -4.45 -15.11
CA LEU A 63 0.23 -3.13 -14.46
C LEU A 63 1.27 -2.98 -13.34
N PRO A 64 1.53 -3.98 -12.47
CA PRO A 64 2.60 -3.86 -11.47
C PRO A 64 4.01 -3.85 -12.09
N ARG A 65 4.17 -4.20 -13.38
CA ARG A 65 5.44 -4.05 -14.12
C ARG A 65 5.53 -2.72 -14.88
N THR A 66 4.44 -1.96 -15.01
CA THR A 66 4.41 -0.70 -15.77
C THR A 66 4.67 0.51 -14.87
N SER A 67 5.60 1.37 -15.29
CA SER A 67 6.05 2.59 -14.59
C SER A 67 4.92 3.54 -14.13
N PHE A 68 3.72 3.44 -14.73
CA PHE A 68 2.53 4.21 -14.36
C PHE A 68 2.03 3.89 -12.93
N TYR A 69 2.04 2.63 -12.47
CA TYR A 69 1.54 2.29 -11.13
C TYR A 69 2.43 2.84 -10.02
N ARG A 70 3.76 2.91 -10.24
CA ARG A 70 4.71 3.53 -9.30
C ARG A 70 4.42 5.03 -9.11
N ARG A 71 4.01 5.72 -10.17
CA ARG A 71 3.71 7.16 -10.14
C ARG A 71 2.38 7.46 -9.43
N PHE A 72 1.38 6.57 -9.54
CA PHE A 72 0.13 6.68 -8.79
C PHE A 72 0.24 6.20 -7.34
N ALA A 73 0.98 5.12 -7.06
CA ALA A 73 1.25 4.67 -5.70
C ALA A 73 2.08 5.68 -4.88
N LEU A 74 2.95 6.46 -5.54
CA LEU A 74 3.65 7.60 -4.93
C LEU A 74 2.71 8.77 -4.60
N LEU A 75 1.57 8.91 -5.29
CA LEU A 75 0.58 9.97 -5.02
C LEU A 75 -0.47 9.55 -3.98
N THR A 76 -0.77 8.25 -3.86
CA THR A 76 -1.70 7.72 -2.85
C THR A 76 -1.03 7.33 -1.54
N THR A 77 0.31 7.41 -1.47
CA THR A 77 0.99 7.39 -0.18
C THR A 77 0.81 8.78 0.42
N ASN A 78 -0.23 8.89 1.26
CA ASN A 78 -0.47 9.90 2.27
C ASN A 78 0.81 10.74 2.54
N PRO A 79 0.83 12.07 2.32
CA PRO A 79 2.04 12.87 2.50
C PRO A 79 2.59 12.56 3.90
N PRO A 80 3.77 11.93 4.01
CA PRO A 80 4.38 11.72 5.30
C PRO A 80 4.57 13.11 5.87
N GLY A 81 4.00 13.37 7.04
CA GLY A 81 4.21 14.63 7.74
C GLY A 81 5.73 14.94 7.82
N PRO A 82 6.10 16.22 7.96
CA PRO A 82 7.46 16.73 7.78
C PRO A 82 8.57 16.06 8.60
N SER A 83 8.27 15.09 9.47
CA SER A 83 9.26 14.29 10.21
C SER A 83 9.82 13.07 9.44
N LEU A 84 9.33 12.77 8.24
CA LEU A 84 9.73 11.56 7.47
C LEU A 84 10.36 11.87 6.10
N ALA A 85 10.59 13.14 5.75
CA ALA A 85 11.03 13.59 4.43
C ALA A 85 12.50 13.24 4.07
N GLY A 86 13.20 12.39 4.82
CA GLY A 86 14.65 12.21 4.65
C GLY A 86 15.21 10.83 4.91
N VAL A 87 14.39 9.78 5.04
CA VAL A 87 14.91 8.41 5.18
C VAL A 87 14.57 7.63 3.92
N PRO A 88 15.53 7.39 3.02
CA PRO A 88 15.37 6.42 1.95
C PRO A 88 14.91 5.11 2.58
N ARG A 89 13.76 4.61 2.16
CA ARG A 89 13.28 3.25 2.48
C ARG A 89 14.11 2.25 1.68
N GLU A 90 15.42 2.26 1.90
CA GLU A 90 16.20 1.06 1.79
C GLU A 90 15.85 0.25 3.05
N PHE A 91 15.01 -0.76 2.85
CA PHE A 91 15.15 -1.97 3.64
C PHE A 91 16.55 -2.54 3.33
N ALA A 92 17.59 -1.85 3.79
CA ALA A 92 18.92 -2.39 3.91
C ALA A 92 18.78 -3.46 4.98
N THR A 93 18.61 -4.69 4.50
CA THR A 93 19.28 -5.88 5.04
C THR A 93 19.61 -5.74 6.52
N ALA A 94 18.74 -6.31 7.35
CA ALA A 94 19.12 -7.05 8.56
C ALA A 94 20.57 -6.86 9.01
N VAL A 95 20.93 -5.67 9.50
CA VAL A 95 22.12 -5.55 10.33
C VAL A 95 21.65 -6.09 11.67
N ASP A 96 22.01 -7.33 11.97
CA ASP A 96 21.90 -7.90 13.30
C ASP A 96 22.85 -7.13 14.23
N LEU A 97 22.41 -5.94 14.63
CA LEU A 97 23.01 -5.18 15.71
C LEU A 97 22.75 -5.95 17.00
N SER A 98 23.63 -6.91 17.23
CA SER A 98 23.69 -7.71 18.43
C SER A 98 24.03 -6.78 19.61
N PRO A 99 23.49 -7.02 20.82
CA PRO A 99 23.95 -6.33 22.02
C PRO A 99 25.48 -6.45 22.14
N GLY A 100 26.17 -5.33 22.27
CA GLY A 100 27.64 -5.26 22.27
C GLY A 100 28.28 -4.64 21.02
N THR A 101 27.53 -4.38 19.94
CA THR A 101 28.10 -3.67 18.78
C THR A 101 28.48 -2.23 19.15
N GLU A 102 29.72 -1.85 18.81
CA GLU A 102 30.22 -0.49 18.94
C GLU A 102 29.83 0.37 17.73
N GLY A 103 29.57 1.64 17.98
CA GLY A 103 29.25 2.65 16.98
C GLY A 103 29.67 4.04 17.44
N VAL A 104 29.43 5.03 16.61
CA VAL A 104 29.79 6.43 16.89
C VAL A 104 28.55 7.30 16.81
N SER A 105 28.30 8.11 17.83
CA SER A 105 27.23 9.11 17.79
C SER A 105 27.51 10.15 16.70
N LEU A 106 26.52 10.47 15.86
CA LEU A 106 26.65 11.53 14.85
C LEU A 106 26.00 12.83 15.31
N SER A 107 24.86 12.71 15.99
CA SER A 107 24.23 13.82 16.66
C SER A 107 24.42 13.72 18.16
N ILE A 108 24.15 14.83 18.82
CA ILE A 108 23.92 14.85 20.26
C ILE A 108 22.75 13.90 20.55
N LEU A 109 22.92 12.98 21.50
CA LEU A 109 21.86 12.05 21.91
C LEU A 109 21.19 12.61 23.19
N ARG A 110 19.94 13.09 23.07
CA ARG A 110 19.11 13.61 24.17
C ARG A 110 17.59 13.44 23.93
N PRO A 111 16.93 12.40 24.46
CA PRO A 111 17.42 11.04 24.64
C PRO A 111 17.55 10.29 23.30
N SER A 112 16.94 10.79 22.22
CA SER A 112 17.09 10.26 20.86
C SER A 112 18.15 11.01 20.07
N GLY A 113 18.70 10.35 19.06
CA GLY A 113 19.53 10.97 18.05
C GLY A 113 20.03 9.94 17.04
N LYS A 114 20.99 10.33 16.21
CA LYS A 114 21.54 9.50 15.14
C LYS A 114 22.91 8.99 15.50
N ALA A 115 23.16 7.73 15.21
CA ALA A 115 24.47 7.14 15.35
C ALA A 115 24.80 6.25 14.15
N ARG A 116 26.10 6.14 13.88
CA ARG A 116 26.65 5.26 12.86
C ARG A 116 27.09 3.96 13.51
N PHE A 117 26.54 2.86 13.03
CA PHE A 117 27.03 1.52 13.34
C PHE A 117 27.51 0.88 12.07
N VAL A 118 28.75 0.39 12.09
CA VAL A 118 29.44 -0.11 10.89
C VAL A 118 29.46 0.99 9.81
N ASP A 119 28.58 0.92 8.82
CA ASP A 119 28.47 1.89 7.72
C ASP A 119 27.03 2.38 7.50
N GLN A 120 26.15 2.17 8.47
CA GLN A 120 24.75 2.61 8.40
C GLN A 120 24.41 3.59 9.51
N ILE A 121 23.65 4.63 9.14
CA ILE A 121 23.13 5.63 10.07
C ILE A 121 21.76 5.17 10.52
N ILE A 122 21.61 4.93 11.82
CA ILE A 122 20.35 4.50 12.43
C ILE A 122 19.95 5.41 13.58
N ASP A 123 18.65 5.45 13.86
CA ASP A 123 18.11 6.19 15.00
C ASP A 123 18.29 5.38 16.28
N VAL A 124 18.91 6.03 17.28
CA VAL A 124 19.22 5.41 18.57
C VAL A 124 18.67 6.23 19.73
N ILE A 125 18.41 5.54 20.83
CA ILE A 125 17.88 6.12 22.06
C ILE A 125 18.81 5.77 23.21
N THR A 126 19.19 6.78 23.97
CA THR A 126 19.94 6.64 25.22
C THR A 126 18.99 6.42 26.39
N GLN A 127 19.44 5.69 27.42
CA GLN A 127 18.67 5.50 28.66
C GLN A 127 18.76 6.73 29.59
N GLY A 128 18.64 7.94 29.04
CA GLY A 128 18.70 9.19 29.80
C GLY A 128 20.11 9.77 29.98
N GLU A 129 21.13 9.16 29.38
CA GLU A 129 22.50 9.69 29.37
C GLU A 129 22.69 10.72 28.27
N PHE A 130 23.39 11.81 28.58
CA PHE A 130 23.82 12.78 27.59
C PHE A 130 25.07 12.30 26.87
N ILE A 131 24.96 12.00 25.58
CA ILE A 131 26.11 11.60 24.76
C ILE A 131 26.40 12.70 23.73
N PRO A 132 27.58 13.33 23.76
CA PRO A 132 27.99 14.31 22.77
C PRO A 132 28.15 13.66 21.38
N PRO A 133 28.19 14.45 20.29
CA PRO A 133 28.45 13.89 18.97
C PRO A 133 29.90 13.39 18.90
N ASN A 134 30.15 12.43 18.02
CA ASN A 134 31.46 11.80 17.81
C ASN A 134 31.99 11.03 19.04
N THR A 135 31.10 10.45 19.84
CA THR A 135 31.46 9.63 21.01
C THR A 135 31.21 8.15 20.70
N SER A 136 32.09 7.27 21.16
CA SER A 136 31.90 5.83 21.04
C SER A 136 30.71 5.37 21.89
N ILE A 137 29.83 4.57 21.32
CA ILE A 137 28.62 4.06 21.96
C ILE A 137 28.47 2.56 21.72
N THR A 138 27.87 1.85 22.67
CA THR A 138 27.61 0.41 22.55
C THR A 138 26.12 0.13 22.60
N VAL A 139 25.65 -0.79 21.75
CA VAL A 139 24.26 -1.28 21.77
C VAL A 139 24.01 -2.09 23.03
N VAL A 140 23.03 -1.67 23.82
CA VAL A 140 22.59 -2.39 25.04
C VAL A 140 21.46 -3.36 24.73
N ARG A 141 20.48 -2.92 23.93
CA ARG A 141 19.29 -3.69 23.61
C ARG A 141 18.65 -3.16 22.33
N ARG A 142 18.01 -4.04 21.57
CA ARG A 142 17.11 -3.67 20.48
C ARG A 142 15.66 -3.84 20.91
N ASP A 143 14.84 -2.81 20.69
CA ASP A 143 13.38 -2.83 20.87
C ASP A 143 12.71 -2.59 19.51
N GLY A 144 12.59 -3.66 18.72
CA GLY A 144 12.04 -3.64 17.36
C GLY A 144 12.82 -2.74 16.40
N MET A 145 12.25 -1.57 16.10
CA MET A 145 12.83 -0.55 15.22
C MET A 145 13.72 0.46 15.96
N ARG A 146 13.79 0.41 17.30
CA ARG A 146 14.57 1.34 18.13
C ARG A 146 15.76 0.62 18.75
N VAL A 147 16.95 1.21 18.66
CA VAL A 147 18.17 0.65 19.27
C VAL A 147 18.54 1.48 20.49
N VAL A 148 18.66 0.81 21.64
CA VAL A 148 19.03 1.43 22.91
C VAL A 148 20.54 1.35 23.09
N VAL A 149 21.17 2.49 23.34
CA VAL A 149 22.64 2.64 23.38
C VAL A 149 23.10 3.30 24.68
N LYS A 150 24.33 2.99 25.09
CA LYS A 150 25.04 3.63 26.20
C LYS A 150 26.39 4.16 25.73
N ALA A 151 26.99 5.10 26.46
CA ALA A 151 28.36 5.50 26.20
C ALA A 151 29.30 4.29 26.40
N ALA A 152 30.14 4.02 25.39
CA ALA A 152 31.27 3.12 25.57
C ALA A 152 32.30 3.88 26.41
N ARG A 153 32.57 3.40 27.62
CA ARG A 153 33.62 3.97 28.47
C ARG A 153 34.99 3.60 27.95
#